data_AF-A0A418WGW2-F1
#
_entry.id   AF-A0A418WGW2-F1
#
_cell.length_a   1.000
_cell.length_b   1.000
_cell.length_c   1.000
_cell.angle_alpha   90.00
_cell.angle_beta   90.00
_cell.angle_gamma   90.00
#
_symmetry.space_group_name_H-M   'P 1'
#
loop_
_entity.id
_entity.type
_entity.pdbx_description
1 polymer ?
#
loop_
_entity_poly.entity_id
_entity_poly.type
_entity_poly.pdbx_seq_one_letter_code
_entity_poly.pdbx_strand_id
1 'polypeptide(L)'
;MIISNIAFGELERGRDKGRSAANGLAALIDTGHVTVVDLPPAAEDVYLSLVAGRANQTLDDGEAATLALALDLGATALIDERKAIGIAATRFPTLNVATTTDLLLSDRIRSVLTPADLSDALFATLAEARMRVPDHLLDEVCACLGPDKTLLCPSLPARVRSAQKSDF
;
A
#
# COMPACT_ATOMS: atom_id res chain seq x y z
N MET A 1 -5.67 -11.60 -5.40
CA MET A 1 -4.87 -10.38 -5.61
C MET A 1 -3.81 -10.70 -6.66
N ILE A 2 -3.39 -9.71 -7.45
CA ILE A 2 -2.38 -9.91 -8.49
C ILE A 2 -1.16 -9.08 -8.13
N ILE A 3 0.03 -9.63 -8.33
CA ILE A 3 1.30 -8.91 -8.26
C ILE A 3 2.07 -9.13 -9.57
N SER A 4 2.73 -8.08 -10.06
CA SER A 4 3.61 -8.24 -11.22
C SER A 4 4.86 -9.02 -10.82
N ASN A 5 5.40 -9.81 -11.75
CA ASN A 5 6.65 -10.54 -11.54
C ASN A 5 7.83 -9.59 -11.26
N ILE A 6 7.77 -8.36 -11.80
CA ILE A 6 8.74 -7.29 -11.55
C ILE A 6 8.72 -6.87 -10.06
N ALA A 7 7.54 -6.52 -9.52
CA ALA A 7 7.39 -6.15 -8.12
C ALA A 7 7.68 -7.32 -7.18
N PHE A 8 7.26 -8.54 -7.55
CA PHE A 8 7.61 -9.75 -6.82
C PHE A 8 9.14 -9.95 -6.73
N GLY A 9 9.85 -9.80 -7.85
CA GLY A 9 11.30 -9.89 -7.90
C GLY A 9 12.02 -8.87 -7.00
N GLU A 10 11.47 -7.67 -6.82
CA GLU A 10 12.01 -6.68 -5.87
C GLU A 10 11.87 -7.12 -4.41
N LEU A 11 10.71 -7.69 -4.04
CA LEU A 11 10.47 -8.22 -2.71
C LEU A 11 11.41 -9.39 -2.41
N GLU A 12 11.62 -10.28 -3.38
CA GLU A 12 12.55 -11.40 -3.29
C GLU A 12 13.99 -10.92 -3.05
N ARG A 13 14.46 -9.90 -3.79
CA ARG A 13 15.77 -9.26 -3.55
C ARG A 13 15.85 -8.55 -2.20
N GLY A 14 14.72 -8.12 -1.67
CA GLY A 14 14.60 -7.55 -0.32
C GLY A 14 14.79 -8.60 0.79
N ARG A 15 14.48 -9.87 0.52
CA ARG A 15 14.67 -10.99 1.45
C ARG A 15 16.13 -11.13 1.88
N ASP A 16 17.05 -10.99 0.94
CA ASP A 16 18.50 -11.05 1.17
C ASP A 16 18.99 -9.93 2.12
N LYS A 17 18.17 -8.91 2.35
CA LYS A 17 18.41 -7.79 3.28
C LYS A 17 17.65 -7.94 4.61
N GLY A 18 17.16 -9.14 4.91
CA GLY A 18 16.46 -9.46 6.17
C GLY A 18 14.99 -9.03 6.23
N ARG A 19 14.36 -8.70 5.10
CA ARG A 19 12.94 -8.33 5.04
C ARG A 19 12.05 -9.57 4.96
N SER A 20 11.09 -9.69 5.87
CA SER A 20 10.17 -10.85 5.96
C SER A 20 8.96 -10.77 5.00
N ALA A 21 8.77 -9.65 4.30
CA ALA A 21 7.63 -9.44 3.40
C ALA A 21 7.51 -10.54 2.33
N ALA A 22 8.63 -11.01 1.78
CA ALA A 22 8.69 -12.11 0.83
C ALA A 22 8.11 -13.42 1.40
N ASN A 23 8.36 -13.70 2.69
CA ASN A 23 7.86 -14.93 3.33
C ASN A 23 6.34 -14.88 3.55
N GLY A 24 5.81 -13.72 3.96
CA GLY A 24 4.36 -13.53 4.08
C GLY A 24 3.66 -13.65 2.73
N LEU A 25 4.26 -13.10 1.67
CA LEU A 25 3.73 -13.18 0.32
C LEU A 25 3.78 -14.60 -0.25
N ALA A 26 4.85 -15.35 -0.01
CA ALA A 26 4.98 -16.74 -0.46
C ALA A 26 3.83 -17.62 0.07
N ALA A 27 3.47 -17.49 1.35
CA ALA A 27 2.32 -18.20 1.90
C ALA A 27 1.00 -17.86 1.19
N LEU A 28 0.79 -16.58 0.84
CA LEU A 28 -0.40 -16.15 0.11
C LEU A 28 -0.42 -16.63 -1.34
N ILE A 29 0.74 -16.81 -1.96
CA ILE A 29 0.88 -17.41 -3.29
C ILE A 29 0.55 -18.90 -3.21
N ASP A 30 1.15 -19.61 -2.26
CA ASP A 30 0.97 -21.06 -2.08
C ASP A 30 -0.50 -21.43 -1.81
N THR A 31 -1.24 -20.59 -1.08
CA THR A 31 -2.68 -20.78 -0.83
C THR A 31 -3.58 -20.23 -1.94
N GLY A 32 -3.02 -19.70 -3.03
CA GLY A 32 -3.77 -19.19 -4.18
C GLY A 32 -4.50 -17.86 -3.96
N HIS A 33 -4.15 -17.10 -2.91
CA HIS A 33 -4.71 -15.78 -2.65
C HIS A 33 -4.03 -14.67 -3.45
N VAL A 34 -2.76 -14.87 -3.80
CA VAL A 34 -1.99 -13.99 -4.68
C VAL A 34 -1.54 -14.77 -5.92
N THR A 35 -1.69 -14.14 -7.09
CA THR A 35 -1.16 -14.66 -8.35
C THR A 35 -0.05 -13.73 -8.84
N VAL A 36 1.12 -14.30 -9.13
CA VAL A 36 2.21 -13.59 -9.79
C VAL A 36 1.99 -13.67 -11.29
N VAL A 37 2.02 -12.54 -11.98
CA VAL A 37 1.85 -12.47 -13.43
C VAL A 37 2.97 -11.67 -14.07
N ASP A 38 3.39 -12.08 -15.27
CA ASP A 38 4.26 -11.24 -16.08
C ASP A 38 3.51 -10.02 -16.61
N LEU A 39 4.25 -8.94 -16.86
CA LEU A 39 3.67 -7.76 -17.48
C LEU A 39 3.25 -8.12 -18.91
N PRO A 40 1.96 -7.96 -19.29
CA PRO A 40 1.51 -8.28 -20.63
C PRO A 40 2.14 -7.30 -21.65
N PRO A 41 2.41 -7.73 -22.89
CA PRO A 41 3.00 -6.85 -23.91
C PRO A 41 2.22 -5.54 -24.14
N ALA A 42 0.89 -5.58 -23.99
CA ALA A 42 0.04 -4.40 -24.12
C ALA A 42 0.29 -3.32 -23.03
N ALA A 43 0.85 -3.69 -21.88
CA ALA A 43 1.19 -2.79 -20.79
C ALA A 43 2.63 -2.27 -20.86
N GLU A 44 3.46 -2.77 -21.78
CA GLU A 44 4.90 -2.50 -21.84
C GLU A 44 5.20 -1.02 -22.15
N ASP A 45 4.48 -0.43 -23.11
CA ASP A 45 4.64 0.99 -23.45
C ASP A 45 4.34 1.91 -22.25
N VAL A 46 3.28 1.58 -21.50
CA VAL A 46 2.90 2.32 -20.27
C VAL A 46 3.99 2.19 -19.23
N TYR A 47 4.47 0.96 -18.97
CA TYR A 47 5.55 0.69 -18.05
C TYR A 47 6.83 1.46 -18.41
N LEU A 48 7.30 1.36 -19.66
CA LEU A 48 8.50 2.05 -20.13
C LEU A 48 8.38 3.56 -19.96
N SER A 49 7.20 4.12 -20.22
CA SER A 49 6.94 5.55 -20.03
C SER A 49 6.94 5.99 -18.56
N LEU A 50 6.86 5.06 -17.60
CA LEU A 50 6.89 5.31 -16.16
C LEU A 50 8.29 5.13 -15.56
N VAL A 51 9.15 4.32 -16.17
CA VAL A 51 10.53 4.10 -15.69
C VAL A 51 11.56 4.97 -16.42
N ALA A 52 11.26 5.40 -17.65
CA ALA A 52 12.18 6.21 -18.46
C ALA A 52 11.87 7.72 -18.38
N GLY A 53 12.89 8.54 -18.13
CA GLY A 53 12.78 10.00 -18.12
C GLY A 53 13.48 10.67 -16.94
N ARG A 54 13.00 11.86 -16.55
CA ARG A 54 13.53 12.60 -15.41
C ARG A 54 13.10 11.94 -14.10
N ALA A 55 14.00 11.90 -13.12
CA ALA A 55 13.78 11.22 -11.83
C ALA A 55 12.51 11.66 -11.06
N ASN A 56 12.05 12.89 -11.26
CA ASN A 56 10.81 13.40 -10.64
C ASN A 56 9.52 12.99 -11.37
N GLN A 57 9.66 12.37 -12.54
CA GLN A 57 8.58 11.89 -13.40
C GLN A 57 8.63 10.38 -13.62
N THR A 58 9.66 9.72 -13.08
CA THR A 58 9.81 8.27 -13.15
C THR A 58 9.53 7.60 -11.81
N LEU A 59 9.17 6.33 -11.86
CA LEU A 59 8.94 5.44 -10.73
C LEU A 59 10.06 4.39 -10.65
N ASP A 60 10.10 3.66 -9.54
CA ASP A 60 10.83 2.39 -9.52
C ASP A 60 10.08 1.34 -10.36
N ASP A 61 10.77 0.24 -10.66
CA ASP A 61 10.26 -0.79 -11.57
C ASP A 61 9.01 -1.47 -10.97
N GLY A 62 9.00 -1.72 -9.66
CA GLY A 62 7.88 -2.32 -8.94
C GLY A 62 6.59 -1.49 -9.02
N GLU A 63 6.63 -0.21 -8.67
CA GLU A 63 5.45 0.67 -8.71
C GLU A 63 5.02 0.94 -10.15
N ALA A 64 5.97 1.14 -11.08
CA ALA A 64 5.65 1.30 -12.50
C ALA A 64 4.93 0.08 -13.07
N ALA A 65 5.43 -1.12 -12.80
CA ALA A 65 4.82 -2.37 -13.28
C ALA A 65 3.43 -2.59 -12.68
N THR A 66 3.24 -2.23 -11.40
CA THR A 66 1.94 -2.33 -10.73
C THR A 66 0.89 -1.41 -11.38
N LEU A 67 1.25 -0.14 -11.65
CA LEU A 67 0.35 0.79 -12.32
C LEU A 67 0.03 0.36 -13.76
N ALA A 68 1.05 -0.05 -14.54
CA ALA A 68 0.87 -0.48 -15.91
C ALA A 68 -0.04 -1.72 -16.01
N LEU A 69 0.16 -2.70 -15.13
CA LEU A 69 -0.66 -3.90 -15.06
C LEU A 69 -2.09 -3.58 -14.63
N ALA A 70 -2.29 -2.73 -13.63
CA ALA A 70 -3.63 -2.35 -13.18
C ALA A 70 -4.42 -1.62 -14.28
N LEU A 71 -3.76 -0.78 -15.07
CA LEU A 71 -4.37 -0.13 -16.23
C LEU A 71 -4.82 -1.12 -17.30
N ASP A 72 -3.95 -2.05 -17.67
CA ASP A 72 -4.25 -3.07 -18.69
C ASP A 72 -5.41 -3.97 -18.26
N LEU A 73 -5.44 -4.37 -16.99
CA LEU A 73 -6.49 -5.23 -16.45
C LEU A 73 -7.78 -4.50 -16.07
N GLY A 74 -7.81 -3.16 -16.11
CA GLY A 74 -8.91 -2.35 -15.57
C GLY A 74 -9.13 -2.58 -14.06
N ALA A 75 -8.07 -2.87 -13.33
CA ALA A 75 -8.08 -3.18 -11.90
C ALA A 75 -7.75 -1.95 -11.04
N THR A 76 -7.95 -2.07 -9.73
CA THR A 76 -7.46 -1.08 -8.76
C THR A 76 -6.01 -1.35 -8.44
N ALA A 77 -5.14 -0.34 -8.60
CA ALA A 77 -3.75 -0.41 -8.16
C ALA A 77 -3.66 -0.17 -6.64
N LEU A 78 -2.98 -1.06 -5.92
CA LEU A 78 -2.70 -0.89 -4.49
C LEU A 78 -1.28 -0.31 -4.33
N ILE A 79 -1.17 0.96 -3.95
CA ILE A 79 0.08 1.74 -3.94
C ILE A 79 0.13 2.60 -2.67
N ASP A 80 1.21 2.56 -1.91
CA ASP A 80 1.40 3.40 -0.71
C ASP A 80 2.32 4.61 -0.96
N GLU A 81 3.11 4.59 -2.03
CA GLU A 81 4.10 5.62 -2.34
C GLU A 81 3.46 6.89 -2.92
N ARG A 82 3.82 8.06 -2.37
CA ARG A 82 3.16 9.34 -2.67
C ARG A 82 3.42 9.81 -4.10
N LYS A 83 4.64 9.67 -4.61
CA LYS A 83 5.00 10.07 -5.98
C LYS A 83 4.27 9.18 -7.00
N ALA A 84 4.18 7.87 -6.77
CA ALA A 84 3.43 6.92 -7.59
C ALA A 84 1.94 7.26 -7.64
N ILE A 85 1.31 7.49 -6.49
CA ILE A 85 -0.09 7.96 -6.42
C ILE A 85 -0.27 9.28 -7.19
N GLY A 86 0.63 10.24 -6.99
CA GLY A 86 0.55 11.55 -7.67
C GLY A 86 0.72 11.47 -9.19
N ILE A 87 1.65 10.64 -9.65
CA ILE A 87 1.88 10.38 -11.07
C ILE A 87 0.65 9.68 -11.68
N ALA A 88 0.10 8.67 -10.99
CA ALA A 88 -1.09 7.96 -11.44
C ALA A 88 -2.30 8.90 -11.56
N ALA A 89 -2.57 9.70 -10.53
CA ALA A 89 -3.67 10.67 -10.55
C ALA A 89 -3.56 11.71 -11.68
N THR A 90 -2.33 12.09 -12.05
CA THR A 90 -2.09 13.08 -13.11
C THR A 90 -2.15 12.47 -14.50
N ARG A 91 -1.53 11.30 -14.71
CA ARG A 91 -1.37 10.69 -16.03
C ARG A 91 -2.51 9.76 -16.40
N PHE A 92 -3.16 9.17 -15.41
CA PHE A 92 -4.15 8.11 -15.56
C PHE A 92 -5.38 8.39 -14.67
N PRO A 93 -6.13 9.48 -14.91
CA PRO A 93 -7.21 9.92 -14.02
C PRO A 93 -8.38 8.92 -13.91
N THR A 94 -8.47 7.95 -14.81
CA THR A 94 -9.47 6.88 -14.79
C THR A 94 -9.01 5.64 -14.02
N LEU A 95 -7.73 5.54 -13.65
CA LEU A 95 -7.21 4.43 -12.87
C LEU A 95 -7.60 4.61 -11.40
N ASN A 96 -8.25 3.60 -10.85
CA ASN A 96 -8.48 3.55 -9.41
C ASN A 96 -7.17 3.19 -8.71
N VAL A 97 -6.72 4.06 -7.82
CA VAL A 97 -5.57 3.80 -6.95
C VAL A 97 -6.05 3.84 -5.51
N ALA A 98 -5.74 2.78 -4.77
CA ALA A 98 -6.03 2.63 -3.36
C ALA A 98 -4.73 2.41 -2.59
N THR A 99 -4.70 2.79 -1.33
CA THR A 99 -3.59 2.51 -0.41
C THR A 99 -3.88 1.27 0.41
N THR A 100 -2.87 0.73 1.10
CA THR A 100 -3.06 -0.35 2.07
C THR A 100 -4.05 0.07 3.18
N THR A 101 -4.07 1.37 3.54
CA THR A 101 -5.04 1.89 4.50
C THR A 101 -6.48 1.81 3.96
N ASP A 102 -6.70 2.17 2.69
CA ASP A 102 -8.01 2.03 2.04
C ASP A 102 -8.48 0.57 2.05
N LEU A 103 -7.57 -0.36 1.74
CA LEU A 103 -7.88 -1.80 1.75
C LEU A 103 -8.31 -2.27 3.16
N LEU A 104 -7.54 -1.92 4.19
CA LEU A 104 -7.85 -2.32 5.58
C LEU A 104 -9.17 -1.73 6.08
N LEU A 105 -9.49 -0.49 5.70
CA LEU A 105 -10.73 0.17 6.10
C LEU A 105 -11.93 -0.16 5.19
N SER A 106 -11.73 -0.93 4.12
CA SER A 106 -12.81 -1.29 3.20
C SER A 106 -13.91 -2.12 3.87
N ASP A 107 -15.14 -1.96 3.39
CA ASP A 107 -16.30 -2.72 3.86
C ASP A 107 -16.07 -4.23 3.82
N ARG A 108 -15.29 -4.71 2.84
CA ARG A 108 -14.97 -6.12 2.68
C ARG A 108 -14.12 -6.63 3.84
N ILE A 109 -13.09 -5.89 4.25
CA ILE A 109 -12.29 -6.27 5.42
C ILE A 109 -13.11 -6.13 6.70
N ARG A 110 -13.89 -5.06 6.83
CA ARG A 110 -14.80 -4.85 7.97
C ARG A 110 -15.87 -5.94 8.13
N SER A 111 -16.26 -6.59 7.03
CA SER A 111 -17.21 -7.71 7.07
C SER A 111 -16.61 -9.02 7.60
N VAL A 112 -15.29 -9.13 7.64
CA VAL A 112 -14.56 -10.36 8.02
C VAL A 112 -13.85 -10.19 9.36
N LEU A 113 -13.28 -9.02 9.63
CA LEU A 113 -12.54 -8.74 10.85
C LEU A 113 -13.45 -8.14 11.92
N THR A 114 -13.22 -8.53 13.17
CA THR A 114 -13.82 -7.79 14.29
C THR A 114 -13.17 -6.41 14.41
N PRO A 115 -13.82 -5.43 15.09
CA PRO A 115 -13.20 -4.14 15.35
C PRO A 115 -11.85 -4.24 16.08
N ALA A 116 -11.68 -5.23 16.95
CA ALA A 116 -10.44 -5.48 17.65
C ALA A 116 -9.33 -5.97 16.69
N ASP A 117 -9.65 -6.94 15.83
CA ASP A 117 -8.69 -7.45 14.84
C ASP A 117 -8.23 -6.35 13.87
N LEU A 118 -9.17 -5.51 13.41
CA LEU A 118 -8.84 -4.37 12.55
C LEU A 118 -7.95 -3.34 13.26
N SER A 119 -8.25 -3.04 14.54
CA SER A 119 -7.42 -2.15 15.36
C SER A 119 -6.00 -2.70 15.54
N ASP A 120 -5.85 -4.01 15.77
CA ASP A 120 -4.55 -4.67 15.91
C ASP A 120 -3.77 -4.68 14.59
N ALA A 121 -4.43 -4.96 13.47
CA ALA A 121 -3.81 -4.93 12.15
C ALA A 121 -3.33 -3.51 11.76
N LEU A 122 -4.16 -2.49 11.98
CA LEU A 122 -3.77 -1.09 11.78
C LEU A 122 -2.60 -0.71 12.70
N PHE A 123 -2.65 -1.12 13.97
CA PHE A 123 -1.57 -0.83 14.90
C PHE A 123 -0.24 -1.43 14.45
N ALA A 124 -0.22 -2.71 14.08
CA ALA A 124 0.99 -3.39 13.61
C ALA A 124 1.57 -2.76 12.34
N THR A 125 0.73 -2.40 11.36
CA THR A 125 1.18 -1.77 10.11
C THR A 125 1.75 -0.37 10.34
N LEU A 126 1.21 0.40 11.29
CA LEU A 126 1.67 1.74 11.60
C LEU A 126 2.88 1.77 12.52
N ALA A 127 2.93 0.88 13.51
CA ALA A 127 4.02 0.77 14.47
C ALA A 127 5.29 0.19 13.84
N GLU A 128 5.16 -0.92 13.12
CA GLU A 128 6.31 -1.71 12.66
C GLU A 128 6.64 -1.44 11.19
N ALA A 129 5.64 -1.53 10.29
CA ALA A 129 5.85 -1.33 8.86
C ALA A 129 5.97 0.14 8.46
N ARG A 130 5.68 1.07 9.40
CA ARG A 130 5.69 2.53 9.19
C ARG A 130 4.83 2.96 8.00
N MET A 131 3.73 2.24 7.77
CA MET A 131 2.79 2.52 6.69
C MET A 131 2.30 3.97 6.79
N ARG A 132 2.23 4.65 5.64
CA ARG A 132 1.69 6.01 5.57
C ARG A 132 0.16 5.97 5.61
N VAL A 133 -0.43 6.85 6.40
CA VAL A 133 -1.88 7.11 6.38
C VAL A 133 -2.17 8.32 5.49
N PRO A 134 -3.05 8.21 4.47
CA PRO A 134 -3.58 9.36 3.75
C PRO A 134 -4.31 10.34 4.68
N ASP A 135 -4.15 11.65 4.49
CA ASP A 135 -4.74 12.64 5.41
C ASP A 135 -6.27 12.51 5.53
N HIS A 136 -6.96 12.08 4.47
CA HIS A 136 -8.41 11.90 4.47
C HIS A 136 -8.89 10.68 5.29
N LEU A 137 -8.01 9.74 5.62
CA LEU A 137 -8.31 8.57 6.46
C LEU A 137 -7.80 8.73 7.89
N LEU A 138 -7.11 9.83 8.20
CA LEU A 138 -6.39 9.97 9.46
C LEU A 138 -7.33 9.88 10.67
N ASP A 139 -8.46 10.56 10.62
CA ASP A 139 -9.42 10.59 11.74
C ASP A 139 -10.06 9.22 11.96
N GLU A 140 -10.38 8.51 10.87
CA GLU A 140 -10.95 7.16 10.93
C GLU A 140 -9.95 6.15 11.49
N VAL A 141 -8.68 6.23 11.07
CA VAL A 141 -7.60 5.40 11.63
C VAL A 141 -7.45 5.66 13.13
N CYS A 142 -7.42 6.92 13.56
CA CYS A 142 -7.31 7.26 14.98
C CYS A 142 -8.51 6.74 15.79
N ALA A 143 -9.71 6.82 15.23
CA ALA A 143 -10.91 6.25 15.85
C ALA A 143 -10.83 4.72 15.99
N CYS A 144 -10.28 4.01 15.00
CA CYS A 144 -10.11 2.56 15.05
C CYS A 144 -9.03 2.12 16.06
N LEU A 145 -7.95 2.88 16.19
CA LEU A 145 -6.85 2.59 17.12
C LEU A 145 -7.22 2.91 18.58
N GLY A 146 -8.00 3.97 18.78
CA GLY A 146 -8.16 4.59 20.09
C GLY A 146 -6.91 5.36 20.52
N PRO A 147 -6.99 6.08 21.65
CA PRO A 147 -5.95 7.03 22.06
C PRO A 147 -4.62 6.34 22.35
N ASP A 148 -4.62 5.27 23.16
CA ASP A 148 -3.39 4.63 23.63
C ASP A 148 -2.52 4.11 22.48
N LYS A 149 -3.12 3.38 21.53
CA LYS A 149 -2.41 2.87 20.34
C LYS A 149 -1.98 4.00 19.39
N THR A 150 -2.80 5.06 19.25
CA THR A 150 -2.47 6.21 18.39
C THR A 150 -1.16 6.88 18.83
N LEU A 151 -0.94 7.04 20.14
CA LEU A 151 0.29 7.63 20.70
C LEU A 151 1.55 6.84 20.33
N LEU A 152 1.41 5.53 20.20
CA LEU A 152 2.50 4.58 19.98
C LEU A 152 2.86 4.39 18.49
N CYS A 153 2.11 4.99 17.56
CA CYS A 153 2.31 4.80 16.12
C CYS A 153 3.22 5.90 15.51
N PRO A 154 4.54 5.70 15.33
CA PRO A 154 5.45 6.74 14.84
C PRO A 154 5.14 7.23 13.42
N SER A 155 4.44 6.45 12.59
CA SER A 155 4.02 6.86 11.25
C SER A 155 2.91 7.91 11.25
N LEU A 156 2.20 8.10 12.38
CA LEU A 156 1.15 9.10 12.49
C LEU A 156 1.73 10.51 12.76
N PRO A 157 1.11 11.57 12.19
CA PRO A 157 1.53 12.94 12.43
C PRO A 157 1.59 13.31 13.92
N ALA A 158 2.60 14.07 14.33
CA ALA A 158 2.78 14.47 15.73
C ALA A 158 1.55 15.18 16.34
N ARG A 159 0.75 15.86 15.51
CA ARG A 159 -0.50 16.53 15.93
C ARG A 159 -1.51 15.56 16.53
N VAL A 160 -1.68 14.37 15.95
CA VAL A 160 -2.65 13.37 16.45
C VAL A 160 -2.07 12.53 17.59
N ARG A 161 -0.73 12.45 17.68
CA ARG A 161 -0.02 11.78 18.79
C ARG A 161 0.13 12.65 20.04
N SER A 162 -0.22 13.94 19.98
CA SER A 162 -0.08 14.86 21.11
C SER A 162 -1.41 15.41 21.59
N ALA A 163 -2.51 15.13 20.89
CA ALA A 163 -3.83 15.72 21.11
C ALA A 163 -4.57 15.25 22.39
N GLN A 164 -3.87 14.64 23.36
CA GLN A 164 -4.42 14.27 24.67
C GLN A 164 -3.54 14.68 25.85
N LYS A 165 -3.01 15.91 25.80
CA LYS A 165 -2.54 16.62 27.02
C LYS A 165 -3.43 17.83 27.31
N SER A 166 -4.74 17.61 27.39
CA SER A 166 -5.68 18.59 27.95
C SER A 166 -7.01 17.89 28.20
N ASP A 167 -7.19 17.44 29.43
CA ASP A 167 -8.41 17.59 30.25
C ASP A 167 -8.31 16.60 31.41
N PHE A 168 -7.69 17.06 32.50
CA PHE A 168 -8.08 16.97 33.93
C PHE A 168 -6.93 17.47 34.80
#